data_AF-A0A841GLQ9-F1
#
_entry.id   AF-A0A841GLQ9-F1
#
_cell.length_a   1.000
_cell.length_b   1.000
_cell.length_c   1.000
_cell.angle_alpha   90.00
_cell.angle_beta   90.00
_cell.angle_gamma   90.00
#
_symmetry.space_group_name_H-M   'P 1'
#
loop_
_entity.id
_entity.type
_entity.pdbx_description
1 polymer ?
#
loop_
_entity_poly.entity_id
_entity_poly.type
_entity_poly.pdbx_seq_one_letter_code
_entity_poly.pdbx_strand_id
1 'polypeptide(L)'
;MSGDAEQSLRERIFARDEHRCVYCAETFPPERLSLDHVQPRMRGGDNSPGNLVTACQPCNTRKGSLAAWAWLADLPVERANFLRYGTHVWSRLRRAVEDAARS
;
A
#
# COMPACT_ATOMS: atom_id res chain seq x y z
N MET A 1 14.83 -29.13 -16.80
CA MET A 1 14.81 -28.33 -15.56
C MET A 1 13.96 -27.10 -15.82
N SER A 2 12.69 -27.13 -15.46
CA SER A 2 11.80 -25.97 -15.60
C SER A 2 10.81 -26.03 -14.44
N GLY A 3 11.32 -25.69 -13.25
CA GLY A 3 10.48 -25.37 -12.12
C GLY A 3 10.07 -23.92 -12.27
N ASP A 4 8.90 -23.68 -12.83
CA ASP A 4 8.25 -22.37 -12.76
C ASP A 4 7.94 -22.12 -11.28
N ALA A 5 8.88 -21.47 -10.58
CA ALA A 5 8.73 -21.17 -9.17
C ALA A 5 7.51 -20.24 -9.00
N GLU A 6 6.48 -20.74 -8.30
CA GLU A 6 5.32 -19.94 -7.92
C GLU A 6 5.79 -18.73 -7.12
N GLN A 7 5.64 -17.53 -7.70
CA GLN A 7 6.05 -16.28 -7.06
C GLN A 7 5.18 -16.06 -5.81
N SER A 8 5.82 -15.72 -4.69
CA SER A 8 5.11 -15.36 -3.48
C SER A 8 4.20 -14.14 -3.70
N LEU A 9 3.13 -14.02 -2.91
CA LEU A 9 2.27 -12.84 -2.93
C LEU A 9 3.07 -11.54 -2.75
N ARG A 10 4.12 -11.57 -1.93
CA ARG A 10 5.01 -10.43 -1.68
C ARG A 10 5.73 -10.00 -2.96
N GLU A 11 6.39 -10.94 -3.64
CA GLU A 11 7.10 -10.67 -4.89
C GLU A 11 6.17 -10.15 -5.97
N ARG A 12 4.98 -10.75 -6.11
CA ARG A 12 3.96 -10.32 -7.07
C ARG A 12 3.50 -8.88 -6.82
N ILE A 13 3.25 -8.51 -5.57
CA ILE A 13 2.81 -7.15 -5.21
C ILE A 13 3.93 -6.13 -5.42
N PHE A 14 5.17 -6.48 -5.06
CA PHE A 14 6.32 -5.58 -5.28
C PHE A 14 6.57 -5.35 -6.76
N ALA A 15 6.50 -6.40 -7.58
CA ALA A 15 6.62 -6.29 -9.03
C ALA A 15 5.48 -5.45 -9.62
N ARG A 16 4.23 -5.67 -9.20
CA ARG A 16 3.05 -4.86 -9.60
C ARG A 16 3.26 -3.38 -9.31
N ASP A 17 3.81 -3.05 -8.15
CA ASP A 17 4.02 -1.67 -7.72
C ASP A 17 5.38 -1.12 -8.17
N GLU A 18 6.11 -1.83 -9.05
CA GLU A 18 7.44 -1.43 -9.54
C GLU A 18 8.46 -1.15 -8.42
N HIS A 19 8.36 -1.88 -7.31
CA HIS A 19 9.18 -1.67 -6.10
C HIS A 19 9.06 -0.24 -5.54
N ARG A 20 7.97 0.45 -5.86
CA ARG A 20 7.67 1.81 -5.41
C ARG A 20 6.84 1.77 -4.14
N CYS A 21 7.24 2.55 -3.15
CA CYS A 21 6.36 2.81 -2.02
C CYS A 21 5.17 3.65 -2.49
N VAL A 22 3.94 3.15 -2.31
CA VAL A 22 2.74 3.90 -2.72
C VAL A 22 2.52 5.20 -1.94
N TYR A 23 3.19 5.36 -0.79
CA TYR A 23 3.04 6.52 0.09
C TYR A 23 4.06 7.62 -0.22
N CYS A 24 5.36 7.32 -0.24
CA CYS A 24 6.38 8.34 -0.53
C CYS A 24 6.80 8.42 -2.00
N ALA A 25 6.29 7.53 -2.86
CA ALA A 25 6.61 7.42 -4.29
C ALA A 25 8.07 7.05 -4.65
N GLU A 26 8.94 6.89 -3.66
CA GLU A 26 10.33 6.43 -3.86
C GLU A 26 10.39 4.92 -4.14
N THR A 27 11.39 4.51 -4.92
CA THR A 27 11.70 3.10 -5.20
C THR A 27 12.75 2.56 -4.25
N PHE A 28 12.57 1.32 -3.79
CA PHE A 28 13.47 0.70 -2.82
C PHE A 28 13.85 -0.72 -3.24
N PRO A 29 15.00 -1.22 -2.77
CA PRO A 29 15.32 -2.63 -2.91
C PRO A 29 14.32 -3.49 -2.09
N PRO A 30 14.04 -4.75 -2.51
CA PRO A 30 13.03 -5.59 -1.88
C PRO A 30 13.16 -5.76 -0.36
N GLU A 31 14.37 -5.72 0.20
CA GLU A 31 14.63 -5.92 1.63
C GLU A 31 14.14 -4.74 2.48
N ARG A 32 13.99 -3.56 1.87
CA ARG A 32 13.47 -2.34 2.51
C ARG A 32 11.97 -2.14 2.26
N LEU A 33 11.34 -3.06 1.55
CA LEU A 33 9.92 -3.06 1.25
C LEU A 33 9.16 -4.08 2.10
N SER A 34 7.93 -3.72 2.41
CA SER A 34 6.95 -4.55 3.11
C SER A 34 5.61 -4.46 2.41
N LEU A 35 4.79 -5.49 2.59
CA LEU A 35 3.37 -5.39 2.28
C LEU A 35 2.70 -4.61 3.40
N ASP A 36 1.92 -3.59 3.04
CA ASP A 36 1.07 -2.88 3.97
C ASP A 36 -0.41 -3.12 3.62
N HIS A 37 -1.22 -3.26 4.68
CA HIS A 37 -2.66 -3.39 4.57
C HIS A 37 -3.30 -2.00 4.58
N VAL A 38 -3.95 -1.63 3.48
CA VAL A 38 -4.66 -0.34 3.35
C VAL A 38 -5.73 -0.21 4.44
N GLN A 39 -6.54 -1.25 4.61
CA GLN A 39 -7.37 -1.48 5.79
C GLN A 39 -6.66 -2.53 6.69
N PRO A 40 -6.23 -2.17 7.91
CA PRO A 40 -5.56 -3.08 8.83
C PRO A 40 -6.38 -4.34 9.13
N ARG A 41 -5.71 -5.48 9.33
CA ARG A 41 -6.38 -6.76 9.68
C ARG A 41 -7.26 -6.66 10.92
N MET A 42 -6.78 -5.97 11.96
CA MET A 42 -7.55 -5.74 13.19
C MET A 42 -8.82 -4.90 12.99
N ARG A 43 -8.97 -4.26 11.82
CA ARG A 43 -10.15 -3.49 11.42
C ARG A 43 -10.90 -4.15 10.26
N GLY A 44 -10.71 -5.45 10.05
CA GLY A 44 -11.44 -6.24 9.05
C GLY A 44 -10.85 -6.25 7.64
N GLY A 45 -9.60 -5.80 7.46
CA GLY A 45 -8.90 -6.01 6.19
C GLY A 45 -8.35 -7.43 6.05
N ASP A 46 -8.20 -7.89 4.81
CA ASP A 46 -7.69 -9.21 4.47
C ASP A 46 -6.36 -9.14 3.72
N ASN A 47 -5.84 -10.30 3.31
CA ASN A 47 -4.63 -10.42 2.51
C ASN A 47 -4.91 -10.41 0.99
N SER A 48 -6.08 -9.93 0.56
CA SER A 48 -6.36 -9.86 -0.88
C SER A 48 -5.50 -8.79 -1.54
N PRO A 49 -5.04 -8.99 -2.79
CA PRO A 49 -4.20 -8.01 -3.50
C PRO A 49 -4.77 -6.59 -3.57
N GLY A 50 -6.11 -6.44 -3.54
CA GLY A 50 -6.79 -5.14 -3.53
C GLY A 50 -6.74 -4.39 -2.18
N ASN A 51 -6.29 -5.03 -1.10
CA ASN A 51 -6.04 -4.43 0.21
C ASN A 51 -4.54 -4.33 0.53
N LEU A 52 -3.67 -4.83 -0.35
CA LEU A 52 -2.22 -4.87 -0.14
C LEU A 52 -1.50 -3.92 -1.10
N VAL A 53 -0.57 -3.17 -0.55
CA VAL A 53 0.29 -2.24 -1.29
C VAL A 53 1.75 -2.41 -0.88
N THR A 54 2.66 -2.01 -1.77
CA THR A 54 4.08 -1.90 -1.47
C THR A 54 4.35 -0.65 -0.64
N ALA A 55 4.95 -0.82 0.54
CA ALA A 55 5.33 0.27 1.43
C ALA A 55 6.77 0.09 1.92
N CYS A 56 7.54 1.18 1.90
CA CYS A 56 8.85 1.20 2.54
C CYS A 56 8.69 1.12 4.06
N GLN A 57 9.71 0.60 4.73
CA GLN A 57 9.70 0.46 6.20
C GLN A 57 9.32 1.76 6.93
N PRO A 58 9.91 2.94 6.63
CA PRO A 58 9.55 4.19 7.33
C PRO A 58 8.07 4.58 7.19
N CYS A 59 7.50 4.49 5.98
CA CYS A 59 6.10 4.83 5.76
C CYS A 59 5.17 3.83 6.43
N ASN A 60 5.47 2.53 6.31
CA ASN A 60 4.68 1.48 6.95
C ASN A 60 4.68 1.64 8.48
N THR A 61 5.84 1.91 9.08
CA THR A 61 5.95 2.19 10.52
C THR A 61 5.18 3.45 10.93
N ARG A 62 5.26 4.54 10.14
CA ARG A 62 4.51 5.79 10.42
C ARG A 62 2.99 5.59 10.37
N LYS A 63 2.49 4.80 9.41
CA LYS A 63 1.07 4.45 9.34
C LYS A 63 0.65 3.57 10.52
N GLY A 64 1.49 2.60 10.87
CA GLY A 64 1.22 1.64 11.94
C GLY A 64 -0.12 0.92 11.75
N SER A 65 -0.93 0.86 12.79
CA SER A 65 -2.26 0.22 12.79
C SER A 65 -3.39 1.15 12.32
N LEU A 66 -3.07 2.35 11.83
CA LEU A 66 -4.06 3.23 11.24
C LEU A 66 -4.51 2.69 9.89
N ALA A 67 -5.77 2.97 9.56
CA ALA A 67 -6.24 2.80 8.20
C ALA A 67 -5.62 3.88 7.30
N ALA A 68 -5.34 3.54 6.04
CA ALA A 68 -4.69 4.46 5.11
C ALA A 68 -5.43 5.80 5.05
N TRP A 69 -6.76 5.81 4.97
CA TRP A 69 -7.55 7.04 4.93
C TRP A 69 -7.41 7.90 6.19
N ALA A 70 -7.35 7.29 7.37
CA ALA A 70 -7.19 8.02 8.62
C ALA A 70 -5.79 8.63 8.75
N TRP A 71 -4.76 7.89 8.33
CA TRP A 71 -3.37 8.37 8.36
C TRP A 71 -3.11 9.44 7.28
N LEU A 72 -3.63 9.24 6.08
CA LEU A 72 -3.42 10.13 4.93
C LEU A 72 -4.28 11.40 4.97
N ALA A 73 -5.22 11.52 5.92
CA ALA A 73 -6.09 12.70 6.05
C ALA A 73 -5.29 14.01 6.21
N ASP A 74 -4.14 13.96 6.89
CA ASP A 74 -3.26 15.11 7.15
C ASP A 74 -1.97 15.13 6.31
N LEU A 75 -1.85 14.20 5.36
CA LEU A 75 -0.63 14.01 4.58
C LEU A 75 -0.95 14.21 3.09
N PRO A 76 -1.06 15.45 2.60
CA PRO A 76 -1.55 15.72 1.25
C PRO A 76 -0.63 15.14 0.16
N VAL A 77 0.68 15.13 0.37
CA VAL A 77 1.65 14.57 -0.57
C VAL A 77 1.53 13.04 -0.61
N GLU A 78 1.58 12.38 0.54
CA GLU A 78 1.44 10.93 0.60
C GLU A 78 0.05 10.46 0.14
N ARG A 79 -0.99 11.25 0.38
CA ARG A 79 -2.34 11.00 -0.12
C ARG A 79 -2.38 11.07 -1.65
N ALA A 80 -1.82 12.12 -2.25
CA ALA A 80 -1.74 12.25 -3.71
C ALA A 80 -0.95 11.09 -4.33
N ASN A 81 0.16 10.69 -3.72
CA ASN A 81 0.94 9.54 -4.14
C ASN A 81 0.13 8.24 -4.07
N PHE A 82 -0.58 8.00 -2.96
CA PHE A 82 -1.43 6.82 -2.80
C PHE A 82 -2.49 6.77 -3.90
N LEU A 83 -3.17 7.89 -4.16
CA LEU A 83 -4.19 7.96 -5.20
C LEU A 83 -3.61 7.74 -6.60
N ARG A 84 -2.38 8.21 -6.84
CA ARG A 84 -1.66 8.05 -8.11
C ARG A 84 -1.14 6.62 -8.36
N TYR A 85 -0.54 5.99 -7.36
CA TYR A 85 0.17 4.71 -7.52
C TYR A 85 -0.60 3.50 -7.01
N GLY A 86 -1.55 3.68 -6.09
CA GLY A 86 -2.39 2.62 -5.54
C GLY A 86 -3.65 2.32 -6.38
N THR A 87 -3.59 2.38 -7.71
CA THR A 87 -4.76 2.27 -8.61
C THR A 87 -5.44 0.90 -8.56
N HIS A 88 -4.70 -0.14 -8.17
CA HIS A 88 -5.17 -1.51 -7.98
C HIS A 88 -5.91 -1.74 -6.65
N VAL A 89 -5.88 -0.76 -5.73
CA VAL A 89 -6.59 -0.85 -4.45
C VAL A 89 -8.09 -0.80 -4.70
N TRP A 90 -8.87 -1.56 -3.93
CA TRP A 90 -10.33 -1.58 -4.08
C TRP A 90 -10.93 -0.17 -4.05
N SER A 91 -11.89 0.06 -4.96
CA SER A 91 -12.52 1.38 -5.15
C SER A 91 -13.11 1.95 -3.85
N ARG A 92 -13.64 1.09 -2.96
CA ARG A 92 -14.16 1.53 -1.65
C ARG A 92 -13.09 2.12 -0.73
N LEU A 93 -11.88 1.56 -0.74
CA LEU A 93 -10.77 2.01 0.09
C LEU A 93 -10.11 3.26 -0.50
N ARG A 94 -10.00 3.31 -1.84
CA ARG A 94 -9.56 4.52 -2.55
C ARG A 94 -10.50 5.69 -2.28
N ARG A 95 -11.81 5.49 -2.41
CA ARG A 95 -12.83 6.50 -2.06
C ARG A 95 -12.70 6.96 -0.61
N ALA A 96 -12.48 6.04 0.34
CA ALA A 96 -12.25 6.44 1.73
C ALA A 96 -11.03 7.36 1.89
N VAL A 97 -9.95 7.16 1.12
CA VAL A 97 -8.77 8.04 1.12
C VAL A 97 -9.07 9.39 0.44
N GLU A 98 -9.85 9.40 -0.63
CA GLU A 98 -10.32 10.63 -1.31
C GLU A 98 -11.19 11.47 -0.35
N ASP A 99 -12.17 10.84 0.28
CA ASP A 99 -13.14 11.47 1.18
C ASP A 99 -12.52 11.89 2.53
N ALA A 100 -11.42 11.26 2.94
CA ALA A 100 -10.72 11.60 4.19
C ALA A 100 -9.87 12.86 4.09
N ALA A 101 -9.69 13.44 2.89
CA ALA A 101 -9.12 14.76 2.74
C ALA A 101 -10.04 15.77 3.45
N ARG A 102 -9.66 16.20 4.64
CA ARG A 102 -10.40 17.23 5.36
C ARG A 102 -10.36 18.53 4.56
N SER A 103 -11.55 19.10 4.38
CA SER A 103 -11.83 20.49 3.99
C SER A 103 -10.92 21.49 4.67
#